data_AF-W6UTY0-F1
#
_entry.id   AF-W6UTY0-F1
#
_cell.length_a   1.000
_cell.length_b   1.000
_cell.length_c   1.000
_cell.angle_alpha   90.00
_cell.angle_beta   90.00
_cell.angle_gamma   90.00
#
_symmetry.space_group_name_H-M   'P 1'
#
loop_
_entity.id
_entity.type
_entity.pdbx_description
1 polymer ?
#
loop_
_entity_poly.entity_id
_entity_poly.type
_entity_poly.pdbx_seq_one_letter_code
_entity_poly.pdbx_strand_id
1 'polypeptide(L)'
;MDTPNKQDLRNHMKLLLASIPSSVRLKNSELLLQLVLAHEFYKTAKGVSIYVSFSTEPDTSTLIRDALRRGKVVVVPQIITETQGRGYELSTRLGLMRMRRLHDADQLLSWPLNKFGVREPPQPSDGVDQDDALTHSVDLFVVPGLAFTMKGERLGRGKGFYDQYLAGLRKFYLETHPNRLLPRTIALAFSEQIVDRIYTDQHDIRYKHILDLSDDDKNRLSMLSAGFKTATDTDDPLLLKRTLSNHISKNLSSMVMLRVPTIPLPSREEIYVHRFMDGCTFKTLISSVGGLVLGGVFGLFTASIDPLSTVTGTETVSVKTVAKEMYARAISHGKNFAVIGALFAGTECGLESYRGRSDLFNSTVTGALVGGSIGLRAGLKAGAAGAVGFACFSTIVDYYFRHNM
;
A
#
# COMPACT_ATOMS: atom_id res chain seq x y z
N MET A 1 -18.96 30.05 17.97
CA MET A 1 -17.92 29.56 17.04
C MET A 1 -17.49 28.21 17.56
N ASP A 2 -17.93 27.13 16.90
CA ASP A 2 -17.57 25.77 17.31
C ASP A 2 -16.06 25.59 17.23
N THR A 3 -15.43 25.26 18.36
CA THR A 3 -14.04 24.81 18.40
C THR A 3 -13.92 23.52 17.58
N PRO A 4 -13.09 23.48 16.52
CA PRO A 4 -13.00 22.27 15.70
C PRO A 4 -12.50 21.09 16.52
N ASN A 5 -13.22 19.95 16.45
CA ASN A 5 -12.95 18.78 17.26
C ASN A 5 -11.87 17.89 16.62
N LYS A 6 -11.00 17.30 17.45
CA LYS A 6 -10.23 16.04 17.20
C LYS A 6 -10.84 15.14 16.14
N GLN A 7 -12.10 14.82 16.40
CA GLN A 7 -12.83 13.83 15.65
C GLN A 7 -13.15 14.28 14.22
N ASP A 8 -13.45 15.56 14.02
CA ASP A 8 -13.75 16.12 12.69
C ASP A 8 -12.51 16.09 11.81
N LEU A 9 -11.36 16.49 12.38
CA LEU A 9 -10.09 16.42 11.68
C LEU A 9 -9.75 14.96 11.34
N ARG A 10 -9.95 14.00 12.25
CA ARG A 10 -9.73 12.57 11.93
C ARG A 10 -10.62 12.09 10.79
N ASN A 11 -11.88 12.49 10.77
CA ASN A 11 -12.83 12.09 9.72
C ASN A 11 -12.42 12.68 8.37
N HIS A 12 -12.08 13.98 8.35
CA HIS A 12 -11.58 14.66 7.16
C HIS A 12 -10.33 13.98 6.60
N MET A 13 -9.33 13.74 7.46
CA MET A 13 -8.07 13.13 7.08
C MET A 13 -8.24 11.70 6.55
N LYS A 14 -9.13 10.90 7.14
CA LYS A 14 -9.43 9.56 6.62
C LYS A 14 -10.02 9.60 5.21
N LEU A 15 -10.92 10.55 4.94
CA LEU A 15 -11.51 10.71 3.60
C LEU A 15 -10.46 11.17 2.59
N LEU A 16 -9.64 12.15 2.94
CA LEU A 16 -8.56 12.66 2.10
C LEU A 16 -7.54 11.56 1.74
N LEU A 17 -7.07 10.80 2.75
CA LEU A 17 -6.11 9.72 2.53
C LEU A 17 -6.69 8.55 1.72
N ALA A 18 -7.99 8.28 1.90
CA ALA A 18 -8.70 7.31 1.09
C ALA A 18 -8.90 7.77 -0.36
N SER A 19 -8.93 9.08 -0.64
CA SER A 19 -9.03 9.61 -2.00
C SER A 19 -7.72 9.61 -2.79
N ILE A 20 -6.58 9.39 -2.13
CA ILE A 20 -5.29 9.29 -2.83
C ILE A 20 -5.27 7.99 -3.66
N PRO A 21 -5.02 8.05 -4.98
CA PRO A 21 -4.90 6.86 -5.82
C PRO A 21 -3.76 5.94 -5.34
N SER A 22 -3.93 4.63 -5.51
CA SER A 22 -2.93 3.64 -5.07
C SER A 22 -1.56 3.82 -5.77
N SER A 23 -1.56 4.15 -7.07
CA SER A 23 -0.34 4.41 -7.84
C SER A 23 0.44 5.60 -7.30
N VAL A 24 -0.26 6.71 -7.01
CA VAL A 24 0.33 7.91 -6.39
C VAL A 24 0.85 7.60 -4.99
N ARG A 25 0.09 6.84 -4.21
CA ARG A 25 0.48 6.41 -2.87
C ARG A 25 1.77 5.61 -2.89
N LEU A 26 1.89 4.62 -3.78
CA LEU A 26 3.07 3.78 -3.91
C LEU A 26 4.30 4.61 -4.32
N LYS A 27 4.17 5.46 -5.34
CA LYS A 27 5.24 6.38 -5.77
C LYS A 27 5.70 7.29 -4.63
N ASN A 28 4.76 7.88 -3.88
CA ASN A 28 5.08 8.74 -2.74
C ASN A 28 5.72 7.95 -1.58
N SER A 29 5.29 6.70 -1.37
CA SER A 29 5.87 5.82 -0.36
C SER A 29 7.32 5.45 -0.69
N GLU A 30 7.63 5.19 -1.96
CA GLU A 30 9.01 4.94 -2.41
C GLU A 30 9.92 6.16 -2.16
N LEU A 31 9.43 7.37 -2.43
CA LEU A 31 10.18 8.60 -2.16
C LEU A 31 10.41 8.81 -0.65
N LEU A 32 9.37 8.63 0.17
CA LEU A 32 9.50 8.65 1.63
C LEU A 32 10.52 7.61 2.10
N LEU A 33 10.52 6.43 1.47
CA LEU A 33 11.43 5.37 1.81
C LEU A 33 12.88 5.70 1.48
N GLN A 34 13.17 6.19 0.27
CA GLN A 34 14.52 6.61 -0.11
C GLN A 34 15.09 7.64 0.87
N LEU A 35 14.24 8.55 1.31
CA LEU A 35 14.58 9.54 2.31
C LEU A 35 14.92 8.91 3.67
N VAL A 36 14.16 7.89 4.13
CA VAL A 36 14.45 7.17 5.39
C VAL A 36 15.78 6.43 5.27
N LEU A 37 15.99 5.71 4.17
CA LEU A 37 17.20 4.94 3.92
C LEU A 37 18.45 5.82 3.88
N ALA A 38 18.31 7.06 3.41
CA ALA A 38 19.39 8.02 3.39
C ALA A 38 19.67 8.66 4.76
N HIS A 39 18.71 8.61 5.68
CA HIS A 39 18.80 9.27 6.97
C HIS A 39 19.77 8.57 7.94
N GLU A 40 20.52 9.34 8.71
CA GLU A 40 21.57 8.81 9.58
C GLU A 40 21.00 7.99 10.73
N PHE A 41 19.87 8.39 11.32
CA PHE A 41 19.20 7.58 12.34
C PHE A 41 18.84 6.18 11.85
N TYR A 42 18.42 6.05 10.59
CA TYR A 42 18.12 4.74 10.04
C TYR A 42 19.40 3.94 9.81
N LYS A 43 20.44 4.58 9.26
CA LYS A 43 21.74 3.96 9.00
C LYS A 43 22.37 3.42 10.29
N THR A 44 22.38 4.21 11.37
CA THR A 44 23.02 3.86 12.65
C THR A 44 22.17 2.99 13.57
N ALA A 45 20.84 2.99 13.42
CA ALA A 45 19.95 2.16 14.24
C ALA A 45 20.27 0.66 14.08
N LYS A 46 20.44 -0.04 15.20
CA LYS A 46 20.56 -1.51 15.23
C LYS A 46 19.19 -2.15 15.34
N GLY A 47 18.26 -1.51 16.06
CA GLY A 47 16.87 -1.92 16.14
C GLY A 47 15.92 -0.83 15.62
N VAL A 48 14.94 -1.24 14.81
CA VAL A 48 13.93 -0.35 14.21
C VAL A 48 12.52 -0.89 14.46
N SER A 49 11.64 -0.05 14.99
CA SER A 49 10.20 -0.30 15.02
C SER A 49 9.58 0.26 13.74
N ILE A 50 8.86 -0.58 13.00
CA ILE A 50 8.20 -0.21 11.75
C ILE A 50 6.76 -0.70 11.80
N TYR A 51 5.80 0.20 11.54
CA TYR A 51 4.39 -0.20 11.46
C TYR A 51 4.10 -1.00 10.19
N VAL A 52 3.16 -1.95 10.25
CA VAL A 52 2.60 -2.58 9.05
C VAL A 52 1.49 -1.68 8.52
N SER A 53 1.67 -1.14 7.31
CA SER A 53 0.86 -0.05 6.76
C SER A 53 -0.58 -0.43 6.45
N PHE A 54 -1.54 0.43 6.81
CA PHE A 54 -2.88 0.38 6.21
C PHE A 54 -2.81 0.74 4.72
N SER A 55 -3.83 0.33 3.95
CA SER A 55 -3.95 0.69 2.52
C SER A 55 -3.99 2.20 2.25
N THR A 56 -4.23 3.01 3.29
CA THR A 56 -4.32 4.48 3.23
C THR A 56 -3.09 5.19 3.79
N GLU A 57 -2.08 4.45 4.23
CA GLU A 57 -0.84 4.98 4.81
C GLU A 57 0.33 4.81 3.84
N PRO A 58 1.46 5.50 4.07
CA PRO A 58 2.70 5.20 3.38
C PRO A 58 3.04 3.72 3.52
N ASP A 59 3.31 3.07 2.38
CA ASP A 59 3.71 1.66 2.34
C ASP A 59 5.09 1.48 2.96
N THR A 60 5.16 0.68 4.02
CA THR A 60 6.39 0.40 4.75
C THR A 60 6.97 -0.97 4.43
N SER A 61 6.36 -1.72 3.52
CA SER A 61 6.73 -3.12 3.26
C SER A 61 8.16 -3.23 2.74
N THR A 62 8.60 -2.28 1.90
CA THR A 62 9.96 -2.22 1.38
C THR A 62 10.96 -1.74 2.44
N LEU A 63 10.55 -0.89 3.40
CA LEU A 63 11.39 -0.50 4.55
C LEU A 63 11.69 -1.68 5.47
N ILE A 64 10.66 -2.50 5.73
CA ILE A 64 10.78 -3.71 6.53
C ILE A 64 11.78 -4.67 5.87
N ARG A 65 11.60 -4.94 4.56
CA ARG A 65 12.51 -5.80 3.79
C ARG A 65 13.95 -5.30 3.80
N ASP A 66 14.17 -4.00 3.60
CA ASP A 66 15.52 -3.42 3.64
C ASP A 66 16.15 -3.53 5.05
N ALA A 67 15.38 -3.24 6.11
CA ALA A 67 15.87 -3.33 7.48
C ALA A 67 16.31 -4.75 7.86
N LEU A 68 15.49 -5.75 7.53
CA LEU A 68 15.82 -7.17 7.72
C LEU A 68 17.07 -7.58 6.92
N ARG A 69 17.14 -7.18 5.64
CA ARG A 69 18.29 -7.47 4.77
C ARG A 69 19.60 -6.88 5.32
N ARG A 70 19.53 -5.72 6.00
CA ARG A 70 20.67 -5.08 6.67
C ARG A 70 21.01 -5.69 8.03
N GLY A 71 20.33 -6.77 8.44
CA GLY A 71 20.55 -7.43 9.72
C GLY A 71 20.09 -6.60 10.94
N LYS A 72 19.22 -5.61 10.74
CA LYS A 72 18.65 -4.84 11.84
C LYS A 72 17.61 -5.68 12.58
N VAL A 73 17.46 -5.45 13.87
CA VAL A 73 16.32 -5.99 14.63
C VAL A 73 15.08 -5.22 14.22
N VAL A 74 14.14 -5.88 13.55
CA VAL A 74 12.87 -5.26 13.14
C VAL A 74 11.78 -5.68 14.12
N VAL A 75 11.07 -4.71 14.67
CA VAL A 75 9.87 -4.96 15.48
C VAL A 75 8.66 -4.26 14.88
N VAL A 76 7.50 -4.88 15.00
CA VAL A 76 6.23 -4.38 14.45
C VAL A 76 5.16 -4.34 15.54
N PRO A 77 4.23 -3.36 15.49
CA PRO A 77 3.22 -3.21 16.52
C PRO A 77 2.20 -4.35 16.48
N GLN A 78 1.81 -4.84 17.65
CA GLN A 78 0.69 -5.74 17.89
C GLN A 78 -0.21 -5.14 18.96
N ILE A 79 -1.52 -5.17 18.76
CA ILE A 79 -2.49 -4.76 19.78
C ILE A 79 -3.01 -6.01 20.49
N ILE A 80 -2.81 -6.09 21.80
CA ILE A 80 -3.34 -7.16 22.63
C ILE A 80 -4.78 -6.83 23.06
N THR A 81 -5.61 -7.86 23.19
CA THR A 81 -7.02 -7.69 23.61
C THR A 81 -7.12 -7.35 25.10
N GLU A 82 -8.14 -6.59 25.52
CA GLU A 82 -8.33 -6.21 26.93
C GLU A 82 -8.48 -7.41 27.88
N THR A 83 -9.15 -8.47 27.40
CA THR A 83 -9.36 -9.72 28.15
C THR A 83 -8.04 -10.42 28.45
N GLN A 84 -7.05 -10.32 27.56
CA GLN A 84 -5.71 -10.84 27.77
C GLN A 84 -4.82 -9.82 28.50
N GLY A 85 -4.97 -8.51 28.25
CA GLY A 85 -4.06 -7.48 28.73
C GLY A 85 -4.19 -7.09 30.21
N ARG A 86 -5.38 -7.25 30.84
CA ARG A 86 -5.66 -6.74 32.20
C ARG A 86 -4.87 -7.40 33.34
N GLY A 87 -4.21 -8.54 33.09
CA GLY A 87 -3.42 -9.27 34.08
C GLY A 87 -1.90 -9.01 34.03
N TYR A 88 -1.39 -8.27 33.05
CA TYR A 88 0.06 -8.12 32.84
C TYR A 88 0.59 -6.77 33.31
N GLU A 89 1.63 -6.78 34.14
CA GLU A 89 2.30 -5.57 34.64
C GLU A 89 2.75 -4.64 33.50
N LEU A 90 3.25 -5.23 32.41
CA LEU A 90 3.64 -4.51 31.20
C LEU A 90 2.48 -3.76 30.54
N SER A 91 1.24 -4.27 30.60
CA SER A 91 0.07 -3.58 30.06
C SER A 91 -0.25 -2.30 30.83
N THR A 92 -0.05 -2.33 32.16
CA THR A 92 -0.23 -1.15 33.01
C THR A 92 0.82 -0.09 32.71
N ARG A 93 2.04 -0.50 32.33
CA ARG A 93 3.16 0.41 32.03
C ARG A 93 3.17 0.93 30.59
N LEU A 94 2.91 0.08 29.60
CA LEU A 94 3.05 0.38 28.17
C LEU A 94 1.71 0.50 27.42
N GLY A 95 0.57 0.22 28.08
CA GLY A 95 -0.72 0.09 27.43
C GLY A 95 -0.89 -1.25 26.71
N LEU A 96 -1.83 -1.33 25.77
CA LEU A 96 -2.20 -2.56 25.07
C LEU A 96 -1.44 -2.78 23.75
N MET A 97 -0.41 -1.98 23.47
CA MET A 97 0.46 -2.21 22.31
C MET A 97 1.72 -2.98 22.75
N ARG A 98 2.18 -3.88 21.89
CA ARG A 98 3.42 -4.64 22.01
C ARG A 98 4.22 -4.50 20.73
N MET A 99 5.54 -4.67 20.80
CA MET A 99 6.41 -4.60 19.64
C MET A 99 7.06 -5.96 19.39
N ARG A 100 6.50 -6.71 18.44
CA ARG A 100 6.89 -8.09 18.15
C ARG A 100 8.05 -8.14 17.18
N ARG A 101 9.06 -8.97 17.45
CA ARG A 101 10.17 -9.14 16.52
C ARG A 101 9.71 -9.85 15.25
N LEU A 102 10.09 -9.26 14.13
CA LEU A 102 9.96 -9.86 12.82
C LEU A 102 11.32 -10.45 12.43
N HIS A 103 11.35 -11.75 12.14
CA HIS A 103 12.58 -12.42 11.73
C HIS A 103 12.74 -12.46 10.22
N ASP A 104 11.62 -12.52 9.51
CA ASP A 104 11.58 -12.66 8.06
C ASP A 104 10.40 -11.85 7.48
N ALA A 105 10.57 -11.30 6.29
CA ALA A 105 9.54 -10.47 5.65
C ALA A 105 8.32 -11.29 5.21
N ASP A 106 8.52 -12.55 4.80
CA ASP A 106 7.47 -13.48 4.39
C ASP A 106 6.66 -13.98 5.59
N GLN A 107 7.20 -13.86 6.81
CA GLN A 107 6.45 -14.09 8.03
C GLN A 107 5.20 -13.18 8.11
N LEU A 108 5.28 -11.94 7.61
CA LEU A 108 4.10 -11.06 7.50
C LEU A 108 2.98 -11.66 6.63
N LEU A 109 3.33 -12.45 5.62
CA LEU A 109 2.35 -13.09 4.73
C LEU A 109 1.60 -14.23 5.42
N SER A 110 2.25 -14.88 6.39
CA SER A 110 1.66 -15.97 7.17
C SER A 110 0.69 -15.50 8.25
N TRP A 111 0.75 -14.23 8.64
CA TRP A 111 -0.02 -13.67 9.74
C TRP A 111 -1.49 -13.41 9.37
N PRO A 112 -2.45 -13.52 10.31
CA PRO A 112 -3.85 -13.21 10.04
C PRO A 112 -4.06 -11.73 9.69
N LEU A 113 -5.07 -11.45 8.86
CA LEU A 113 -5.54 -10.08 8.63
C LEU A 113 -6.46 -9.66 9.77
N ASN A 114 -6.25 -8.45 10.28
CA ASN A 114 -7.19 -7.82 11.21
C ASN A 114 -8.41 -7.27 10.46
N LYS A 115 -9.39 -6.74 11.21
CA LYS A 115 -10.62 -6.12 10.66
C LYS A 115 -10.41 -4.92 9.73
N PHE A 116 -9.18 -4.43 9.63
CA PHE A 116 -8.76 -3.30 8.81
C PHE A 116 -7.88 -3.73 7.63
N GLY A 117 -7.74 -5.04 7.38
CA GLY A 117 -6.96 -5.59 6.27
C GLY A 117 -5.45 -5.51 6.47
N VAL A 118 -4.96 -5.36 7.71
CA VAL A 118 -3.52 -5.34 8.04
C VAL A 118 -3.12 -6.65 8.68
N ARG A 119 -1.97 -7.19 8.26
CA ARG A 119 -1.37 -8.40 8.84
C ARG A 119 -0.88 -8.09 10.25
N GLU A 120 -1.35 -8.85 11.23
CA GLU A 120 -0.95 -8.68 12.63
C GLU A 120 -0.33 -9.97 13.18
N PRO A 121 0.72 -9.88 14.00
CA PRO A 121 1.28 -11.07 14.63
C PRO A 121 0.20 -11.85 15.38
N PRO A 122 0.26 -13.20 15.37
CA PRO A 122 -0.66 -14.01 16.17
C PRO A 122 -0.48 -13.69 17.66
N GLN A 123 -1.59 -13.75 18.42
CA GLN A 123 -1.55 -13.57 19.87
C GLN A 123 -0.72 -14.69 20.52
N PRO A 124 0.09 -14.42 21.55
CA PRO A 124 0.86 -15.45 22.24
C PRO A 124 -0.07 -16.49 22.88
N SER A 125 0.29 -17.77 22.74
CA SER A 125 -0.52 -18.93 23.19
C SER A 125 -0.48 -19.17 24.70
N ASP A 126 0.54 -18.67 25.38
CA ASP A 126 0.96 -19.00 26.74
C ASP A 126 0.90 -17.79 27.69
N GLY A 127 0.32 -16.67 27.24
CA GLY A 127 0.06 -15.49 28.06
C GLY A 127 1.30 -14.65 28.40
N VAL A 128 2.49 -15.24 28.52
CA VAL A 128 3.72 -14.50 28.77
C VAL A 128 4.32 -14.02 27.45
N ASP A 129 4.15 -12.73 27.16
CA ASP A 129 4.75 -12.09 25.99
C ASP A 129 6.25 -11.81 26.22
N GLN A 130 7.11 -12.76 25.88
CA GLN A 130 8.58 -12.66 26.02
C GLN A 130 9.27 -11.91 24.87
N ASP A 131 8.52 -11.43 23.88
CA ASP A 131 9.06 -10.90 22.62
C ASP A 131 8.49 -9.49 22.35
N ASP A 132 8.77 -8.57 23.27
CA ASP A 132 8.48 -7.13 23.17
C ASP A 132 9.78 -6.33 22.92
N ALA A 133 9.69 -5.10 22.40
CA ALA A 133 10.85 -4.20 22.25
C ALA A 133 11.54 -3.84 23.58
N LEU A 134 11.04 -4.27 24.73
CA LEU A 134 11.80 -4.19 25.97
C LEU A 134 12.92 -5.24 26.04
N THR A 135 12.78 -6.36 25.33
CA THR A 135 13.84 -7.39 25.24
C THR A 135 14.79 -7.14 24.08
N HIS A 136 14.42 -6.22 23.17
CA HIS A 136 15.22 -5.85 21.99
C HIS A 136 15.70 -4.40 22.07
N SER A 137 16.97 -4.13 21.78
CA SER A 137 17.49 -2.74 21.72
C SER A 137 16.95 -2.01 20.49
N VAL A 138 15.79 -1.36 20.60
CA VAL A 138 15.23 -0.51 19.54
C VAL A 138 15.75 0.92 19.67
N ASP A 139 16.25 1.47 18.57
CA ASP A 139 16.91 2.79 18.53
C ASP A 139 16.09 3.81 17.73
N LEU A 140 15.20 3.33 16.85
CA LEU A 140 14.37 4.17 15.99
C LEU A 140 12.94 3.63 15.88
N PHE A 141 11.95 4.49 16.08
CA PHE A 141 10.53 4.22 15.88
C PHE A 141 10.02 4.95 14.65
N VAL A 142 9.53 4.21 13.67
CA VAL A 142 8.78 4.72 12.54
C VAL A 142 7.29 4.69 12.90
N VAL A 143 6.68 5.86 13.08
CA VAL A 143 5.32 5.99 13.64
C VAL A 143 4.30 6.41 12.58
N PRO A 144 3.10 5.79 12.57
CA PRO A 144 2.01 6.19 11.70
C PRO A 144 1.16 7.31 12.32
N GLY A 145 0.40 8.01 11.47
CA GLY A 145 -0.53 9.05 11.88
C GLY A 145 -1.51 9.39 10.76
N LEU A 146 -2.61 10.04 11.12
CA LEU A 146 -3.55 10.62 10.15
C LEU A 146 -3.11 12.01 9.72
N ALA A 147 -2.63 12.82 10.67
CA ALA A 147 -2.08 14.14 10.40
C ALA A 147 -0.89 14.45 11.30
N PHE A 148 -0.06 15.37 10.87
CA PHE A 148 1.11 15.88 11.58
C PHE A 148 1.20 17.39 11.41
N THR A 149 1.79 18.09 12.38
CA THR A 149 2.14 19.52 12.23
C THR A 149 3.65 19.68 12.08
N MET A 150 4.07 20.83 11.55
CA MET A 150 5.50 21.18 11.48
C MET A 150 6.17 21.32 12.85
N LYS A 151 5.38 21.34 13.93
CA LYS A 151 5.86 21.32 15.32
C LYS A 151 6.05 19.90 15.86
N GLY A 152 5.79 18.88 15.04
CA GLY A 152 5.85 17.48 15.44
C GLY A 152 4.62 17.00 16.21
N GLU A 153 3.51 17.74 16.20
CA GLU A 153 2.27 17.21 16.78
C GLU A 153 1.73 16.11 15.86
N ARG A 154 1.13 15.07 16.44
CA ARG A 154 0.62 13.91 15.71
C ARG A 154 -0.84 13.66 16.04
N LEU A 155 -1.66 13.48 15.01
CA LEU A 155 -3.03 13.01 15.13
C LEU A 155 -3.11 11.52 14.79
N GLY A 156 -3.25 10.67 15.80
CA GLY A 156 -3.51 9.25 15.60
C GLY A 156 -4.97 8.93 15.27
N ARG A 157 -5.27 7.64 15.05
CA ARG A 157 -6.62 7.12 14.75
C ARG A 157 -7.62 7.17 15.93
N GLY A 158 -7.17 7.55 17.13
CA GLY A 158 -8.03 7.87 18.29
C GLY A 158 -7.88 6.98 19.52
N LYS A 159 -7.17 5.84 19.43
CA LYS A 159 -6.97 4.92 20.58
C LYS A 159 -5.72 5.19 21.42
N GLY A 160 -4.82 6.07 20.97
CA GLY A 160 -3.65 6.47 21.76
C GLY A 160 -2.57 5.40 21.97
N PHE A 161 -2.60 4.28 21.23
CA PHE A 161 -1.67 3.16 21.41
C PHE A 161 -0.19 3.58 21.38
N TYR A 162 0.23 4.32 20.34
CA TYR A 162 1.60 4.83 20.23
C TYR A 162 1.96 5.81 21.34
N ASP A 163 1.03 6.68 21.73
CA ASP A 163 1.27 7.72 22.73
C ASP A 163 1.50 7.08 24.11
N GLN A 164 0.63 6.13 24.49
CA GLN A 164 0.79 5.33 25.71
C GLN A 164 2.08 4.52 25.70
N TYR A 165 2.37 3.81 24.60
CA TYR A 165 3.54 2.94 24.52
C TYR A 165 4.85 3.71 24.61
N LEU A 166 5.01 4.79 23.84
CA LEU A 166 6.23 5.59 23.83
C LEU A 166 6.47 6.30 25.16
N ALA A 167 5.41 6.79 25.82
CA ALA A 167 5.52 7.38 27.16
C ALA A 167 5.93 6.34 28.21
N GLY A 168 5.31 5.15 28.18
CA GLY A 168 5.66 4.03 29.05
C GLY A 168 7.10 3.55 28.83
N LEU A 169 7.51 3.41 27.57
CA LEU A 169 8.86 3.00 27.17
C LEU A 169 9.91 3.99 27.67
N ARG A 170 9.66 5.30 27.48
CA ARG A 170 10.56 6.36 27.97
C ARG A 170 10.73 6.27 29.48
N LYS A 171 9.64 6.13 30.23
CA LYS A 171 9.69 5.99 31.69
C LYS A 171 10.51 4.75 32.08
N PHE A 172 10.24 3.61 31.44
CA PHE A 172 10.95 2.37 31.68
C PHE A 172 12.46 2.50 31.43
N TYR A 173 12.89 3.10 30.31
CA TYR A 173 14.31 3.29 30.02
C TYR A 173 15.00 4.27 30.95
N LEU A 174 14.33 5.35 31.36
CA LEU A 174 14.90 6.27 32.36
C LEU A 174 15.10 5.60 33.72
N GLU A 175 14.21 4.68 34.11
CA GLU A 175 14.30 3.92 35.37
C GLU A 175 15.36 2.81 35.32
N THR A 176 15.44 2.07 34.21
CA THR A 176 16.25 0.84 34.11
C THR A 176 17.61 1.04 33.43
N HIS A 177 17.74 2.06 32.58
CA HIS A 177 18.93 2.31 31.75
C HIS A 177 19.20 3.83 31.63
N PRO A 178 19.52 4.53 32.73
CA PRO A 178 19.61 6.01 32.75
C PRO A 178 20.65 6.60 31.79
N ASN A 179 21.68 5.82 31.43
CA ASN A 179 22.74 6.22 30.49
C ASN A 179 22.43 5.87 29.02
N ARG A 180 21.30 5.21 28.74
CA ARG A 180 20.90 4.84 27.37
C ARG A 180 20.20 6.02 26.70
N LEU A 181 20.61 6.32 25.46
CA LEU A 181 19.90 7.28 24.63
C LEU A 181 18.48 6.76 24.33
N LEU A 182 17.49 7.64 24.51
CA LEU A 182 16.11 7.32 24.16
C LEU A 182 15.99 7.05 22.66
N PRO A 183 15.13 6.10 22.25
CA PRO A 183 14.86 5.85 20.84
C PRO A 183 14.41 7.12 20.13
N ARG A 184 14.90 7.32 18.92
CA ARG A 184 14.45 8.39 18.03
C ARG A 184 13.10 8.02 17.41
N THR A 185 12.34 9.01 16.98
CA THR A 185 11.05 8.81 16.32
C THR A 185 11.06 9.52 14.96
N ILE A 186 10.63 8.83 13.91
CA ILE A 186 10.40 9.37 12.57
C ILE A 186 8.94 9.09 12.20
N ALA A 187 8.24 10.12 11.74
CA ALA A 187 6.92 9.96 11.14
C ALA A 187 7.05 9.90 9.61
N LEU A 188 6.31 8.97 8.99
CA LEU A 188 6.11 8.97 7.54
C LEU A 188 4.77 9.61 7.24
N ALA A 189 4.80 10.65 6.41
CA ALA A 189 3.62 11.45 6.11
C ALA A 189 3.63 11.88 4.65
N PHE A 190 2.52 11.71 3.96
CA PHE A 190 2.30 12.43 2.71
C PHE A 190 2.14 13.92 2.97
N SER A 191 2.31 14.75 1.93
CA SER A 191 2.12 16.20 2.07
C SER A 191 0.72 16.56 2.55
N GLU A 192 -0.28 15.80 2.13
CA GLU A 192 -1.69 15.90 2.51
C GLU A 192 -1.89 15.72 4.02
N GLN A 193 -0.99 15.01 4.68
CA GLN A 193 -1.06 14.76 6.13
C GLN A 193 -0.50 15.91 6.97
N ILE A 194 0.11 16.90 6.34
CA ILE A 194 0.68 18.05 7.06
C ILE A 194 -0.39 19.13 7.20
N VAL A 195 -0.74 19.45 8.45
CA VAL A 195 -1.76 20.45 8.80
C VAL A 195 -1.15 21.56 9.66
N ASP A 196 -1.76 22.74 9.62
CA ASP A 196 -1.26 23.91 10.37
C ASP A 196 -1.39 23.73 11.89
N ARG A 197 -2.48 23.11 12.34
CA ARG A 197 -2.79 22.91 13.76
C ARG A 197 -3.53 21.60 13.99
N ILE A 198 -3.14 20.90 15.05
CA ILE A 198 -3.92 19.82 15.65
C ILE A 198 -4.42 20.35 16.99
N TYR A 199 -5.75 20.41 17.16
CA TYR A 199 -6.35 20.90 18.40
C TYR A 199 -6.03 19.94 19.54
N THR A 200 -5.07 20.27 20.40
CA THR A 200 -4.65 19.38 21.50
C THR A 200 -5.55 19.55 22.71
N ASP A 201 -6.04 18.44 23.29
CA ASP A 201 -6.74 18.48 24.60
C ASP A 201 -5.71 18.57 25.74
N GLN A 202 -6.14 18.92 26.97
CA GLN A 202 -5.27 18.94 28.15
C GLN A 202 -4.57 17.58 28.42
N HIS A 203 -5.11 16.47 27.90
CA HIS A 203 -4.51 15.14 27.99
C HIS A 203 -3.41 14.89 26.93
N ASP A 204 -3.36 15.67 25.84
CA ASP A 204 -2.32 15.61 24.80
C ASP A 204 -1.05 16.37 25.16
N ILE A 205 -1.11 17.26 26.17
CA ILE A 205 0.03 18.04 26.65
C ILE A 205 1.17 17.12 27.12
N ARG A 206 0.85 15.88 27.52
CA ARG A 206 1.83 14.87 27.95
C ARG A 206 2.72 14.32 26.83
N TYR A 207 2.40 14.58 25.56
CA TYR A 207 3.06 13.96 24.40
C TYR A 207 3.75 14.96 23.46
N LYS A 208 3.83 16.24 23.85
CA LYS A 208 4.51 17.31 23.09
C LYS A 208 5.99 17.02 22.78
N HIS A 209 6.60 16.08 23.48
CA HIS A 209 8.01 15.74 23.35
C HIS A 209 8.31 14.58 22.39
N ILE A 210 7.31 13.99 21.72
CA ILE A 210 7.53 12.78 20.90
C ILE A 210 8.20 13.10 19.54
N LEU A 211 8.11 14.34 19.06
CA LEU A 211 8.74 14.81 17.81
C LEU A 211 9.17 16.28 17.95
N ASP A 212 10.04 16.61 18.89
CA ASP A 212 10.55 17.99 18.98
C ASP A 212 11.57 18.23 17.85
N LEU A 213 11.12 18.83 16.74
CA LEU A 213 12.01 19.26 15.66
C LEU A 213 12.71 20.55 16.08
N SER A 214 14.05 20.56 16.04
CA SER A 214 14.82 21.79 16.23
C SER A 214 14.44 22.84 15.18
N ASP A 215 14.65 24.12 15.47
CA ASP A 215 14.36 25.18 14.48
C ASP A 215 15.22 25.05 13.22
N ASP A 216 16.43 24.50 13.36
CA ASP A 216 17.29 24.12 12.23
C ASP A 216 16.67 23.00 11.40
N ASP A 217 16.07 21.99 12.02
CA ASP A 217 15.35 20.92 11.32
C ASP A 217 14.14 21.46 10.54
N LYS A 218 13.41 22.44 11.11
CA LYS A 218 12.27 23.09 10.43
C LYS A 218 12.71 23.86 9.19
N ASN A 219 13.76 24.66 9.30
CA ASN A 219 14.31 25.44 8.18
C ASN A 219 14.89 24.54 7.08
N ARG A 220 15.51 23.43 7.49
CA ARG A 220 16.07 22.46 6.55
C ARG A 220 14.96 21.73 5.75
N LEU A 221 13.87 21.34 6.41
CA LEU A 221 12.75 20.65 5.78
C LEU A 221 11.92 21.57 4.87
N SER A 222 11.83 22.86 5.20
CA SER A 222 11.21 23.85 4.31
C SER A 222 12.00 24.01 3.01
N MET A 223 13.34 24.09 3.08
CA MET A 223 14.22 24.13 1.92
C MET A 223 14.17 22.85 1.09
N LEU A 224 14.16 21.68 1.75
CA LEU A 224 14.00 20.39 1.06
C LEU A 224 12.71 20.36 0.26
N SER A 225 11.61 20.72 0.90
CA SER A 225 10.30 20.72 0.27
C SER A 225 10.21 21.69 -0.88
N ALA A 226 10.83 22.87 -0.79
CA ALA A 226 10.85 23.83 -1.87
C ALA A 226 11.57 23.25 -3.08
N GLY A 227 12.77 22.67 -2.90
CA GLY A 227 13.53 22.06 -4.00
C GLY A 227 12.83 20.84 -4.62
N PHE A 228 12.17 20.02 -3.81
CA PHE A 228 11.35 18.91 -4.29
C PHE A 228 10.14 19.39 -5.10
N LYS A 229 9.46 20.43 -4.63
CA LYS A 229 8.33 21.03 -5.34
C LYS A 229 8.79 21.56 -6.70
N THR A 230 9.90 22.31 -6.73
CA THR A 230 10.49 22.79 -7.97
C THR A 230 10.85 21.65 -8.92
N ALA A 231 11.48 20.58 -8.45
CA ALA A 231 11.83 19.42 -9.27
C ALA A 231 10.60 18.67 -9.82
N THR A 232 9.51 18.65 -9.07
CA THR A 232 8.27 17.99 -9.47
C THR A 232 7.48 18.85 -10.45
N ASP A 233 7.38 20.16 -10.20
CA ASP A 233 6.71 21.13 -11.08
C ASP A 233 7.42 21.26 -12.43
N THR A 234 8.73 20.99 -12.48
CA THR A 234 9.56 21.03 -13.70
C THR A 234 9.77 19.66 -14.36
N ASP A 235 9.25 18.58 -13.77
CA ASP A 235 9.45 17.19 -14.18
C ASP A 235 10.94 16.82 -14.41
N ASP A 236 11.84 17.35 -13.56
CA ASP A 236 13.29 17.16 -13.67
C ASP A 236 13.81 16.12 -12.64
N PRO A 237 14.09 14.87 -13.05
CA PRO A 237 14.59 13.82 -12.17
C PRO A 237 16.04 14.07 -11.70
N LEU A 238 16.85 14.84 -12.42
CA LEU A 238 18.22 15.20 -12.02
C LEU A 238 18.20 16.28 -10.93
N LEU A 239 17.28 17.24 -11.02
CA LEU A 239 17.06 18.25 -9.98
C LEU A 239 16.54 17.61 -8.70
N LEU A 240 15.64 16.64 -8.81
CA LEU A 240 15.15 15.85 -7.69
C LEU A 240 16.31 15.12 -6.99
N LYS A 241 17.12 14.40 -7.77
CA LYS A 241 18.30 13.67 -7.28
C LYS A 241 19.31 14.58 -6.61
N ARG A 242 19.60 15.76 -7.19
CA ARG A 242 20.50 16.76 -6.59
C ARG A 242 19.94 17.34 -5.30
N THR A 243 18.64 17.65 -5.26
CA THR A 243 17.98 18.20 -4.06
C THR A 243 18.04 17.22 -2.90
N LEU A 244 17.70 15.95 -3.16
CA LEU A 244 17.88 14.85 -2.21
C LEU A 244 19.33 14.73 -1.75
N SER A 245 20.27 14.62 -2.70
CA SER A 245 21.68 14.40 -2.41
C SER A 245 22.29 15.55 -1.58
N ASN A 246 21.95 16.80 -1.91
CA ASN A 246 22.40 17.98 -1.17
C ASN A 246 21.81 18.04 0.23
N HIS A 247 20.54 17.68 0.40
CA HIS A 247 19.92 17.63 1.70
C HIS A 247 20.50 16.53 2.59
N ILE A 248 20.71 15.34 2.03
CA ILE A 248 21.29 14.19 2.73
C ILE A 248 22.74 14.51 3.15
N SER A 249 23.56 15.03 2.25
CA SER A 249 24.98 15.30 2.52
C SER A 249 25.20 16.42 3.54
N LYS A 250 24.37 17.47 3.54
CA LYS A 250 24.55 18.63 4.42
C LYS A 250 23.98 18.45 5.83
N ASN A 251 23.14 17.44 6.06
CA ASN A 251 22.33 17.36 7.28
C ASN A 251 22.33 15.96 7.90
N LEU A 252 23.50 15.34 7.91
CA LEU A 252 23.72 13.97 8.35
C LEU A 252 23.45 13.75 9.85
N SER A 253 23.19 14.78 10.66
CA SER A 253 23.21 14.69 12.13
C SER A 253 21.94 15.22 12.84
N SER A 254 20.86 15.55 12.13
CA SER A 254 19.69 16.23 12.74
C SER A 254 18.33 15.58 12.41
N MET A 255 17.38 15.69 13.34
CA MET A 255 16.13 14.92 13.43
C MET A 255 15.22 15.10 12.20
N VAL A 256 14.68 14.00 11.66
CA VAL A 256 14.04 14.03 10.33
C VAL A 256 12.56 13.66 10.33
N MET A 257 11.74 14.57 9.79
CA MET A 257 10.44 14.31 9.20
C MET A 257 10.59 14.43 7.69
N LEU A 258 10.30 13.40 6.91
CA LEU A 258 10.60 13.39 5.47
C LEU A 258 9.39 13.87 4.69
N ARG A 259 9.56 14.97 3.95
CA ARG A 259 8.51 15.57 3.13
C ARG A 259 8.75 15.25 1.66
N VAL A 260 7.74 14.67 1.01
CA VAL A 260 7.60 14.55 -0.45
C VAL A 260 6.63 15.64 -0.90
N PRO A 261 6.86 16.35 -2.02
CA PRO A 261 6.16 17.60 -2.36
C PRO A 261 4.68 17.38 -2.70
N THR A 262 3.92 18.46 -2.57
CA THR A 262 2.53 18.56 -3.03
C THR A 262 2.50 18.52 -4.56
N ILE A 263 2.10 17.39 -5.13
CA ILE A 263 1.57 17.35 -6.49
C ILE A 263 0.18 18.03 -6.42
N PRO A 264 -0.21 18.89 -7.38
CA PRO A 264 -1.54 19.48 -7.39
C PRO A 264 -2.59 18.40 -7.21
N LEU A 265 -3.44 18.56 -6.19
CA LEU A 265 -4.51 17.62 -5.92
C LEU A 265 -5.38 17.53 -7.17
N PRO A 266 -5.74 16.32 -7.61
CA PRO A 266 -6.74 16.19 -8.64
C PRO A 266 -7.98 16.96 -8.18
N SER A 267 -8.58 17.73 -9.09
CA SER A 267 -9.80 18.47 -8.81
C SER A 267 -10.88 17.51 -8.26
N ARG A 268 -11.93 18.02 -7.60
CA ARG A 268 -13.03 17.14 -7.14
C ARG A 268 -13.54 16.26 -8.29
N GLU A 269 -13.60 16.81 -9.50
CA GLU A 269 -13.99 16.11 -10.71
C GLU A 269 -12.99 14.99 -11.06
N GLU A 270 -11.69 15.25 -11.04
CA GLU A 270 -10.66 14.24 -11.28
C GLU A 270 -10.65 13.14 -10.21
N ILE A 271 -10.93 13.44 -8.94
CA ILE A 271 -11.10 12.44 -7.88
C ILE A 271 -12.32 11.55 -8.14
N TYR A 272 -13.44 12.14 -8.57
CA TYR A 272 -14.63 11.38 -8.97
C TYR A 272 -14.32 10.49 -10.19
N VAL A 273 -13.62 11.02 -11.19
CA VAL A 273 -13.21 10.29 -12.38
C VAL A 273 -12.26 9.14 -12.03
N HIS A 274 -11.24 9.38 -11.21
CA HIS A 274 -10.32 8.33 -10.75
C HIS A 274 -11.05 7.25 -9.94
N ARG A 275 -11.93 7.64 -9.01
CA ARG A 275 -12.72 6.67 -8.23
C ARG A 275 -13.69 5.88 -9.10
N PHE A 276 -14.24 6.51 -10.13
CA PHE A 276 -15.05 5.85 -11.13
C PHE A 276 -14.21 4.87 -11.95
N MET A 277 -13.03 5.28 -12.43
CA MET A 277 -12.11 4.46 -13.22
C MET A 277 -11.53 3.28 -12.44
N ASP A 278 -11.26 3.46 -11.15
CA ASP A 278 -10.78 2.40 -10.26
C ASP A 278 -11.90 1.45 -9.81
N GLY A 279 -13.16 1.84 -10.01
CA GLY A 279 -14.31 1.02 -9.69
C GLY A 279 -14.32 -0.28 -10.48
N CYS A 280 -14.62 -1.40 -9.81
CA CYS A 280 -14.71 -2.70 -10.47
C CYS A 280 -15.70 -2.71 -11.64
N THR A 281 -16.77 -1.91 -11.55
CA THR A 281 -17.75 -1.74 -12.64
C THR A 281 -17.11 -1.17 -13.89
N PHE A 282 -16.32 -0.10 -13.76
CA PHE A 282 -15.65 0.53 -14.89
C PHE A 282 -14.54 -0.36 -15.46
N LYS A 283 -13.69 -0.94 -14.61
CA LYS A 283 -12.63 -1.88 -15.03
C LYS A 283 -13.21 -3.08 -15.78
N THR A 284 -14.31 -3.63 -15.29
CA THR A 284 -15.01 -4.73 -15.95
C THR A 284 -15.56 -4.29 -17.30
N LEU A 285 -16.17 -3.11 -17.38
CA LEU A 285 -16.73 -2.57 -18.62
C LEU A 285 -15.64 -2.35 -19.67
N ILE A 286 -14.54 -1.68 -19.32
CA ILE A 286 -13.48 -1.38 -20.29
C ILE A 286 -12.75 -2.65 -20.75
N SER A 287 -12.56 -3.62 -19.85
CA SER A 287 -12.05 -4.94 -20.22
C SER A 287 -13.00 -5.70 -21.13
N SER A 288 -14.32 -5.59 -20.90
CA SER A 288 -15.33 -6.18 -21.78
C SER A 288 -15.30 -5.57 -23.18
N VAL A 289 -15.20 -4.24 -23.27
CA VAL A 289 -15.10 -3.52 -24.55
C VAL A 289 -13.79 -3.85 -25.27
N GLY A 290 -12.67 -3.86 -24.56
CA GLY A 290 -11.37 -4.25 -25.11
C GLY A 290 -11.37 -5.70 -25.61
N GLY A 291 -11.99 -6.61 -24.85
CA GLY A 291 -12.23 -7.99 -25.25
C GLY A 291 -13.10 -8.08 -26.51
N LEU A 292 -14.17 -7.29 -26.61
CA LEU A 292 -15.01 -7.26 -27.80
C LEU A 292 -14.23 -6.85 -29.05
N VAL A 293 -13.41 -5.80 -28.95
CA VAL A 293 -12.58 -5.32 -30.06
C VAL A 293 -11.54 -6.36 -30.45
N LEU A 294 -10.77 -6.87 -29.48
CA LEU A 294 -9.72 -7.86 -29.74
C LEU A 294 -10.30 -9.16 -30.31
N GLY A 295 -11.40 -9.64 -29.75
CA GLY A 295 -12.12 -10.82 -30.24
C GLY A 295 -12.72 -10.61 -31.62
N GLY A 296 -13.20 -9.40 -31.93
CA GLY A 296 -13.67 -9.04 -33.26
C GLY A 296 -12.56 -9.09 -34.30
N VAL A 297 -11.41 -8.50 -34.00
CA VAL A 297 -10.21 -8.56 -34.85
C VAL A 297 -9.74 -10.01 -35.03
N PHE A 298 -9.68 -10.78 -33.95
CA PHE A 298 -9.33 -12.19 -34.00
C PHE A 298 -10.34 -13.00 -34.84
N GLY A 299 -11.64 -12.75 -34.69
CA GLY A 299 -12.67 -13.43 -35.47
C GLY A 299 -12.67 -13.06 -36.96
N LEU A 300 -12.31 -11.83 -37.31
CA LEU A 300 -12.05 -11.45 -38.71
C LEU A 300 -10.83 -12.17 -39.26
N PHE A 301 -9.75 -12.25 -38.47
CA PHE A 301 -8.54 -12.96 -38.84
C PHE A 301 -8.80 -14.45 -39.05
N THR A 302 -9.48 -15.14 -38.14
CA THR A 302 -9.81 -16.57 -38.29
C THR A 302 -10.75 -16.81 -39.46
N ALA A 303 -11.73 -15.93 -39.70
CA ALA A 303 -12.61 -16.02 -40.86
C ALA A 303 -11.87 -15.82 -42.19
N SER A 304 -10.75 -15.08 -42.19
CA SER A 304 -9.92 -14.90 -43.38
C SER A 304 -9.04 -16.11 -43.70
N ILE A 305 -8.62 -16.88 -42.68
CA ILE A 305 -7.78 -18.07 -42.85
C ILE A 305 -8.60 -19.26 -43.34
N ASP A 306 -9.85 -19.38 -42.89
CA ASP A 306 -10.75 -20.46 -43.30
C ASP A 306 -12.15 -19.93 -43.62
N PRO A 307 -12.33 -19.33 -44.81
CA PRO A 307 -13.61 -18.77 -45.24
C PRO A 307 -14.63 -19.84 -45.65
N LEU A 308 -14.28 -21.14 -45.64
CA LEU A 308 -15.09 -22.20 -46.27
C LEU A 308 -15.56 -23.33 -45.32
N SER A 309 -15.25 -23.30 -44.03
CA SER A 309 -15.62 -24.37 -43.08
C SER A 309 -17.12 -24.70 -42.99
N THR A 310 -17.99 -23.82 -43.50
CA THR A 310 -19.46 -23.95 -43.39
C THR A 310 -20.18 -24.06 -44.73
N VAL A 311 -19.47 -24.03 -45.86
CA VAL A 311 -20.06 -24.12 -47.22
C VAL A 311 -19.90 -25.54 -47.74
N THR A 312 -20.83 -26.42 -47.37
CA THR A 312 -21.04 -27.72 -48.01
C THR A 312 -21.83 -27.53 -49.30
N GLY A 313 -21.18 -27.11 -50.39
CA GLY A 313 -21.83 -27.02 -51.69
C GLY A 313 -21.00 -26.30 -52.76
N THR A 314 -21.04 -26.83 -53.98
CA THR A 314 -20.38 -26.33 -55.20
C THR A 314 -21.05 -25.09 -55.78
N GLU A 315 -21.52 -24.15 -54.96
CA GLU A 315 -22.05 -22.87 -55.42
C GLU A 315 -21.00 -21.78 -55.26
N THR A 316 -20.85 -20.95 -56.30
CA THR A 316 -19.94 -19.81 -56.32
C THR A 316 -20.26 -18.89 -55.14
N VAL A 317 -19.37 -18.88 -54.14
CA VAL A 317 -19.61 -18.17 -52.87
C VAL A 317 -19.70 -16.67 -53.14
N SER A 318 -20.90 -16.10 -52.96
CA SER A 318 -21.12 -14.67 -53.13
C SER A 318 -20.32 -13.88 -52.09
N VAL A 319 -19.67 -12.80 -52.52
CA VAL A 319 -18.90 -11.88 -51.65
C VAL A 319 -19.76 -11.39 -50.47
N LYS A 320 -21.07 -11.20 -50.69
CA LYS A 320 -22.01 -10.81 -49.63
C LYS A 320 -22.17 -11.90 -48.57
N THR A 321 -22.17 -13.17 -48.96
CA THR A 321 -22.28 -14.32 -48.06
C THR A 321 -21.01 -14.46 -47.22
N VAL A 322 -19.83 -14.37 -47.86
CA VAL A 322 -18.54 -14.39 -47.16
C VAL A 322 -18.45 -13.24 -46.16
N ALA A 323 -18.77 -12.01 -46.57
CA ALA A 323 -18.74 -10.84 -45.69
C ALA A 323 -19.71 -10.99 -44.49
N LYS A 324 -20.91 -11.56 -44.71
CA LYS A 324 -21.87 -11.83 -43.64
C LYS A 324 -21.36 -12.87 -42.65
N GLU A 325 -20.69 -13.91 -43.14
CA GLU A 325 -20.11 -14.95 -42.31
C GLU A 325 -18.90 -14.47 -41.52
N MET A 326 -18.00 -13.71 -42.15
CA MET A 326 -16.88 -13.04 -41.50
C MET A 326 -17.38 -12.13 -40.37
N TYR A 327 -18.43 -11.34 -40.62
CA TYR A 327 -19.04 -10.49 -39.60
C TYR A 327 -19.65 -11.31 -38.46
N ALA A 328 -20.37 -12.40 -38.77
CA ALA A 328 -20.96 -13.26 -37.75
C ALA A 328 -19.89 -13.90 -36.85
N ARG A 329 -18.78 -14.37 -37.42
CA ARG A 329 -17.62 -14.91 -36.66
C ARG A 329 -16.95 -13.82 -35.83
N ALA A 330 -16.70 -12.64 -36.40
CA ALA A 330 -16.15 -11.49 -35.67
C ALA A 330 -17.00 -11.13 -34.45
N ILE A 331 -18.32 -11.03 -34.61
CA ILE A 331 -19.24 -10.74 -33.51
C ILE A 331 -19.27 -11.88 -32.48
N SER A 332 -19.25 -13.13 -32.91
CA SER A 332 -19.24 -14.29 -32.00
C SER A 332 -17.98 -14.33 -31.14
N HIS A 333 -16.80 -14.20 -31.77
CA HIS A 333 -15.53 -14.12 -31.04
C HIS A 333 -15.47 -12.87 -30.17
N GLY A 334 -15.92 -11.72 -30.66
CA GLY A 334 -16.02 -10.49 -29.87
C GLY A 334 -16.85 -10.67 -28.60
N LYS A 335 -18.04 -11.30 -28.69
CA LYS A 335 -18.87 -11.59 -27.51
C LYS A 335 -18.16 -12.53 -26.52
N ASN A 336 -17.50 -13.57 -27.00
CA ASN A 336 -16.77 -14.51 -26.15
C ASN A 336 -15.61 -13.83 -25.42
N PHE A 337 -14.79 -13.05 -26.12
CA PHE A 337 -13.68 -12.31 -25.52
C PHE A 337 -14.18 -11.19 -24.59
N ALA A 338 -15.31 -10.56 -24.88
CA ALA A 338 -15.94 -9.61 -23.97
C ALA A 338 -16.31 -10.27 -22.64
N VAL A 339 -16.92 -11.45 -22.68
CA VAL A 339 -17.26 -12.24 -21.47
C VAL A 339 -16.00 -12.66 -20.72
N ILE A 340 -14.97 -13.14 -21.42
CA ILE A 340 -13.69 -13.51 -20.78
C ILE A 340 -13.05 -12.29 -20.12
N GLY A 341 -13.00 -11.15 -20.81
CA GLY A 341 -12.46 -9.89 -20.28
C GLY A 341 -13.24 -9.41 -19.05
N ALA A 342 -14.57 -9.52 -19.07
CA ALA A 342 -15.42 -9.20 -17.94
C ALA A 342 -15.12 -10.10 -16.72
N LEU A 343 -15.03 -11.41 -16.94
CA LEU A 343 -14.77 -12.40 -15.90
C LEU A 343 -13.38 -12.19 -15.28
N PHE A 344 -12.36 -11.93 -16.09
CA PHE A 344 -11.01 -11.62 -15.60
C PHE A 344 -11.00 -10.36 -14.75
N ALA A 345 -11.45 -9.23 -15.31
CA ALA A 345 -11.40 -7.94 -14.62
C ALA A 345 -12.28 -7.93 -13.35
N GLY A 346 -13.45 -8.55 -13.40
CA GLY A 346 -14.35 -8.64 -12.25
C GLY A 346 -13.78 -9.51 -11.14
N THR A 347 -13.24 -10.68 -11.47
CA THR A 347 -12.66 -11.61 -10.49
C THR A 347 -11.37 -11.04 -9.89
N GLU A 348 -10.51 -10.44 -10.71
CA GLU A 348 -9.29 -9.79 -10.24
C GLU A 348 -9.61 -8.59 -9.34
N CYS A 349 -10.52 -7.70 -9.75
CA CYS A 349 -10.92 -6.57 -8.92
C CYS A 349 -11.57 -7.01 -7.59
N GLY A 350 -12.36 -8.10 -7.61
CA GLY A 350 -12.91 -8.71 -6.41
C GLY A 350 -11.83 -9.29 -5.48
N LEU A 351 -10.84 -9.99 -6.04
CA LEU A 351 -9.69 -10.52 -5.30
C LEU A 351 -8.80 -9.40 -4.73
N GLU A 352 -8.55 -8.34 -5.50
CA GLU A 352 -7.83 -7.16 -5.04
C GLU A 352 -8.57 -6.47 -3.90
N SER A 353 -9.89 -6.31 -4.03
CA SER A 353 -10.74 -5.71 -2.99
C SER A 353 -10.75 -6.55 -1.71
N TYR A 354 -10.74 -7.88 -1.84
CA TYR A 354 -10.71 -8.80 -0.71
C TYR A 354 -9.33 -8.90 -0.04
N ARG A 355 -8.25 -9.00 -0.83
CA ARG A 355 -6.88 -9.22 -0.33
C ARG A 355 -6.14 -7.92 -0.01
N GLY A 356 -6.63 -6.77 -0.49
CA GLY A 356 -6.02 -5.46 -0.28
C GLY A 356 -4.65 -5.28 -0.93
N ARG A 357 -4.30 -6.12 -1.92
CA ARG A 357 -3.01 -6.09 -2.63
C ARG A 357 -3.16 -6.55 -4.07
N SER A 358 -2.28 -6.09 -4.96
CA SER A 358 -2.19 -6.52 -6.37
C SER A 358 -0.83 -7.20 -6.63
N ASP A 359 -0.84 -8.53 -6.69
CA ASP A 359 0.35 -9.38 -6.86
C ASP A 359 0.13 -10.46 -7.94
N LEU A 360 1.20 -11.12 -8.39
CA LEU A 360 1.13 -12.21 -9.38
C LEU A 360 0.19 -13.35 -8.94
N PHE A 361 0.00 -13.51 -7.64
CA PHE A 361 -0.94 -14.50 -7.10
C PHE A 361 -2.39 -14.16 -7.46
N ASN A 362 -2.78 -12.88 -7.42
CA ASN A 362 -4.11 -12.48 -7.88
C ASN A 362 -4.34 -12.91 -9.33
N SER A 363 -3.41 -12.59 -10.23
CA SER A 363 -3.58 -12.91 -11.65
C SER A 363 -3.57 -14.43 -11.88
N THR A 364 -2.77 -15.19 -11.13
CA THR A 364 -2.75 -16.66 -11.15
C THR A 364 -4.10 -17.26 -10.71
N VAL A 365 -4.64 -16.80 -9.58
CA VAL A 365 -5.92 -17.30 -9.04
C VAL A 365 -7.09 -16.86 -9.92
N THR A 366 -7.09 -15.62 -10.41
CA THR A 366 -8.06 -15.13 -11.40
C THR A 366 -8.05 -16.04 -12.61
N GLY A 367 -6.87 -16.35 -13.17
CA GLY A 367 -6.72 -17.27 -14.30
C GLY A 367 -7.31 -18.65 -13.99
N ALA A 368 -6.97 -19.23 -12.84
CA ALA A 368 -7.51 -20.52 -12.43
C ALA A 368 -9.04 -20.53 -12.30
N LEU A 369 -9.62 -19.50 -11.66
CA LEU A 369 -11.07 -19.39 -11.47
C LEU A 369 -11.82 -19.17 -12.77
N VAL A 370 -11.33 -18.27 -13.63
CA VAL A 370 -11.96 -17.98 -14.92
C VAL A 370 -11.81 -19.16 -15.88
N GLY A 371 -10.61 -19.71 -16.02
CA GLY A 371 -10.38 -20.88 -16.88
C GLY A 371 -11.13 -22.12 -16.41
N GLY A 372 -11.17 -22.36 -15.10
CA GLY A 372 -11.94 -23.44 -14.50
C GLY A 372 -13.45 -23.28 -14.72
N SER A 373 -14.01 -22.10 -14.44
CA SER A 373 -15.44 -21.84 -14.61
C SER A 373 -15.91 -21.96 -16.07
N ILE A 374 -15.09 -21.52 -17.03
CA ILE A 374 -15.38 -21.70 -18.46
C ILE A 374 -15.25 -23.18 -18.86
N GLY A 375 -14.17 -23.84 -18.47
CA GLY A 375 -13.89 -25.23 -18.82
C GLY A 375 -14.89 -26.23 -18.23
N LEU A 376 -15.46 -25.94 -17.06
CA LEU A 376 -16.45 -26.79 -16.40
C LEU A 376 -17.70 -27.03 -17.24
N ARG A 377 -18.03 -26.14 -18.19
CA ARG A 377 -19.14 -26.34 -19.14
C ARG A 377 -18.92 -27.54 -20.07
N ALA A 378 -17.67 -27.91 -20.31
CA ALA A 378 -17.27 -29.06 -21.11
C ALA A 378 -16.91 -30.29 -20.25
N GLY A 379 -17.10 -30.23 -18.93
CA GLY A 379 -16.87 -31.31 -17.98
C GLY A 379 -15.68 -31.08 -17.06
N LEU A 380 -15.53 -31.95 -16.05
CA LEU A 380 -14.55 -31.80 -14.97
C LEU A 380 -13.09 -31.80 -15.45
N LYS A 381 -12.74 -32.69 -16.40
CA LYS A 381 -11.39 -32.76 -16.98
C LYS A 381 -11.05 -31.48 -17.75
N ALA A 382 -12.01 -30.95 -18.51
CA ALA A 382 -11.86 -29.69 -19.22
C ALA A 382 -11.78 -28.49 -18.25
N GLY A 383 -12.55 -28.51 -17.16
CA GLY A 383 -12.44 -27.54 -16.07
C GLY A 383 -11.06 -27.52 -15.42
N ALA A 384 -10.51 -28.68 -15.07
CA ALA A 384 -9.17 -28.78 -14.48
C ALA A 384 -8.07 -28.30 -15.46
N ALA A 385 -8.14 -28.74 -16.72
CA ALA A 385 -7.22 -28.29 -17.76
C ALA A 385 -7.31 -26.78 -18.01
N GLY A 386 -8.54 -26.25 -18.07
CA GLY A 386 -8.80 -24.82 -18.22
C GLY A 386 -8.24 -24.00 -17.06
N ALA A 387 -8.44 -24.45 -15.82
CA ALA A 387 -7.89 -23.79 -14.64
C ALA A 387 -6.36 -23.72 -14.68
N VAL A 388 -5.68 -24.84 -14.95
CA VAL A 388 -4.20 -24.87 -15.02
C VAL A 388 -3.68 -24.01 -16.17
N GLY A 389 -4.28 -24.14 -17.36
CA GLY A 389 -3.85 -23.40 -18.55
C GLY A 389 -3.98 -21.89 -18.38
N PHE A 390 -5.14 -21.42 -17.92
CA PHE A 390 -5.38 -20.00 -17.72
C PHE A 390 -4.58 -19.42 -16.56
N ALA A 391 -4.36 -20.19 -15.49
CA ALA A 391 -3.47 -19.78 -14.40
C ALA A 391 -2.04 -19.55 -14.92
N CYS A 392 -1.49 -20.51 -15.68
CA CYS A 392 -0.14 -20.35 -16.22
C CYS A 392 -0.04 -19.17 -17.19
N PHE A 393 -1.00 -19.04 -18.11
CA PHE A 393 -1.03 -17.95 -19.07
C PHE A 393 -1.11 -16.58 -18.39
N SER A 394 -2.02 -16.40 -17.42
CA SER A 394 -2.17 -15.12 -16.74
C SER A 394 -0.94 -14.77 -15.89
N THR A 395 -0.32 -15.76 -15.23
CA THR A 395 0.94 -15.53 -14.50
C THR A 395 2.05 -15.08 -15.43
N ILE A 396 2.22 -15.72 -16.59
CA ILE A 396 3.27 -15.36 -17.56
C ILE A 396 3.05 -13.95 -18.09
N VAL A 397 1.82 -13.62 -18.47
CA VAL A 397 1.48 -12.30 -18.99
C VAL A 397 1.71 -11.22 -17.94
N ASP A 398 1.21 -11.39 -16.72
CA ASP A 398 1.40 -10.41 -15.64
C ASP A 398 2.88 -10.30 -15.24
N TYR A 399 3.61 -11.42 -15.20
CA TYR A 399 5.05 -11.41 -14.95
C TYR A 399 5.80 -10.59 -16.00
N TYR A 400 5.50 -10.80 -17.28
CA TYR A 400 6.11 -10.06 -18.38
C TYR A 400 5.84 -8.55 -18.27
N PHE A 401 4.59 -8.16 -18.03
CA PHE A 401 4.23 -6.74 -17.89
C PHE A 401 4.88 -6.07 -16.68
N ARG A 402 5.07 -6.78 -15.57
CA ARG A 402 5.72 -6.21 -14.36
C ARG A 402 7.24 -6.06 -14.46
N HIS A 403 7.91 -6.76 -15.37
CA HIS A 403 9.37 -6.76 -15.47
C HIS A 403 9.92 -6.04 -16.70
N ASN A 404 9.10 -5.85 -17.75
CA ASN A 404 9.53 -5.27 -19.03
C ASN A 404 8.86 -3.94 -19.40
N MET A 405 8.01 -3.38 -18.53
CA MET A 405 7.60 -1.97 -18.54
C MET A 405 8.11 -1.31 -17.27
#